data_AF-E4LLW4-F1
#
_entry.id   AF-E4LLW4-F1
#
_cell.length_a   1.000
_cell.length_b   1.000
_cell.length_c   1.000
_cell.angle_alpha   90.00
_cell.angle_beta   90.00
_cell.angle_gamma   90.00
#
_symmetry.space_group_name_H-M   'P 1'
#
loop_
_entity.id
_entity.type
_entity.pdbx_description
1 polymer ?
#
loop_
_entity_poly.entity_id
_entity_poly.type
_entity_poly.pdbx_seq_one_letter_code
_entity_poly.pdbx_strand_id
1 'polypeptide(L)'
;MASSHVGGLSGAFIPVSEDEGMIDAVQRGSLSIEKLEAMTCVCSVGLDMIAIEGDTPAATIAGIIADEAAIGMVNNKTTAVRVIPVPGKKVGEGVSFGGLLGYSPIVPVRSAFSSAAFIARGGRIPAPTRSLTN
;
A
#
# COMPACT_ATOMS: atom_id res chain seq x y z
N MET A 1 -20.21 19.60 -5.54
CA MET A 1 -19.80 18.38 -6.27
C MET A 1 -18.52 18.69 -7.00
N ALA A 2 -17.38 18.53 -6.32
CA ALA A 2 -16.10 19.10 -6.73
C ALA A 2 -15.27 18.07 -7.52
N SER A 3 -15.44 18.04 -8.83
CA SER A 3 -14.32 17.89 -9.77
C SER A 3 -14.83 18.17 -11.19
N SER A 4 -14.39 19.30 -11.76
CA SER A 4 -14.65 19.69 -13.15
C SER A 4 -13.54 19.21 -14.11
N HIS A 5 -12.53 18.50 -13.61
CA HIS A 5 -11.39 18.01 -14.37
C HIS A 5 -11.04 16.60 -13.91
N VAL A 6 -11.57 15.60 -14.62
CA VAL A 6 -11.26 14.20 -14.36
C VAL A 6 -9.87 13.88 -14.91
N GLY A 7 -8.87 13.98 -14.04
CA GLY A 7 -7.52 13.51 -14.25
C GLY A 7 -6.93 13.08 -12.91
N GLY A 8 -6.62 11.78 -12.76
CA GLY A 8 -6.21 11.17 -11.49
C GLY A 8 -7.26 10.20 -10.92
N LEU A 9 -6.86 9.35 -9.96
CA LEU A 9 -7.78 8.45 -9.26
C LEU A 9 -8.72 9.29 -8.37
N SER A 10 -10.03 9.16 -8.55
CA SER A 10 -11.04 9.95 -7.82
C SER A 10 -11.47 9.34 -6.48
N GLY A 11 -10.65 8.47 -5.88
CA GLY A 11 -10.92 7.83 -4.59
C GLY A 11 -10.00 8.34 -3.48
N ALA A 12 -10.32 7.99 -2.23
CA ALA A 12 -9.51 8.39 -1.09
C ALA A 12 -8.15 7.67 -1.12
N PHE A 13 -7.06 8.41 -1.30
CA PHE A 13 -5.74 7.84 -1.10
C PHE A 13 -5.47 7.65 0.40
N ILE A 14 -4.52 6.76 0.72
CA ILE A 14 -3.96 6.63 2.06
C ILE A 14 -2.50 7.12 2.00
N PRO A 15 -2.25 8.43 1.84
CA PRO A 15 -0.89 8.94 1.65
C PRO A 15 -0.23 9.17 3.01
N VAL A 16 0.40 8.13 3.57
CA VAL A 16 1.00 8.21 4.92
C VAL A 16 1.98 9.38 5.03
N SER A 17 2.71 9.73 3.97
CA SER A 17 3.67 10.84 4.02
C SER A 17 3.07 12.25 3.94
N GLU A 18 1.79 12.37 3.55
CA GLU A 18 1.13 13.65 3.24
C GLU A 18 0.10 14.06 4.31
N ASP A 19 -0.34 13.12 5.17
CA ASP A 19 -1.35 13.36 6.21
C ASP A 19 -0.76 13.24 7.63
N GLU A 20 -0.78 14.34 8.39
CA GLU A 20 -0.23 14.42 9.75
C GLU A 20 -0.90 13.43 10.72
N GLY A 21 -2.21 13.21 10.60
CA GLY A 21 -2.93 12.27 11.45
C GLY A 21 -2.52 10.82 11.20
N MET A 22 -2.28 10.45 9.94
CA MET A 22 -1.76 9.14 9.57
C MET A 22 -0.32 8.96 10.05
N ILE A 23 0.55 9.97 9.91
CA ILE A 23 1.93 9.95 10.43
C ILE A 23 1.91 9.67 11.94
N ASP A 24 1.14 10.43 12.69
CA ASP A 24 0.98 10.29 14.14
C ASP A 24 0.44 8.91 14.53
N ALA A 25 -0.52 8.38 13.77
CA ALA A 25 -1.14 7.10 14.03
C ALA A 25 -0.19 5.93 13.77
N VAL A 26 0.67 6.03 12.75
CA VAL A 26 1.74 5.07 12.48
C VAL A 26 2.81 5.14 13.57
N GLN A 27 3.28 6.33 13.94
CA GLN A 27 4.34 6.50 14.96
C GLN A 27 3.94 5.96 16.32
N ARG A 28 2.67 6.12 16.73
CA ARG A 28 2.14 5.55 17.98
C ARG A 28 1.75 4.07 17.86
N GLY A 29 1.96 3.45 16.70
CA GLY A 29 1.68 2.03 16.46
C GLY A 29 0.20 1.67 16.33
N SER A 30 -0.69 2.65 16.20
CA SER A 30 -2.14 2.43 16.03
C SER A 30 -2.57 2.16 14.59
N LEU A 31 -1.70 2.49 13.62
CA LEU A 31 -1.92 2.29 12.20
C LEU A 31 -0.77 1.45 11.62
N SER A 32 -1.07 0.20 11.23
CA SER A 32 -0.11 -0.70 10.57
C SER A 32 -0.36 -0.79 9.07
N ILE A 33 0.61 -1.28 8.30
CA ILE A 33 0.46 -1.46 6.85
C ILE A 33 -0.73 -2.37 6.50
N GLU A 34 -0.98 -3.42 7.29
CA GLU A 34 -2.13 -4.31 7.08
C GLU A 34 -3.45 -3.63 7.43
N LYS A 35 -3.44 -2.67 8.36
CA LYS A 35 -4.64 -1.86 8.64
C LYS A 35 -4.93 -0.92 7.48
N LEU A 36 -3.90 -0.38 6.84
CA LEU A 36 -4.03 0.42 5.62
C LEU A 36 -4.60 -0.42 4.49
N GLU A 37 -4.04 -1.60 4.24
CA GLU A 37 -4.52 -2.60 3.28
C GLU A 37 -5.98 -3.00 3.56
N ALA A 38 -6.34 -3.21 4.83
CA ALA A 38 -7.74 -3.47 5.18
C ALA A 38 -8.68 -2.30 4.82
N MET A 39 -8.22 -1.04 4.85
CA MET A 39 -9.04 0.10 4.41
C MET A 39 -9.17 0.17 2.89
N THR A 40 -8.21 -0.37 2.13
CA THR A 40 -8.28 -0.46 0.67
C THR A 40 -9.36 -1.42 0.19
N CYS A 41 -9.88 -2.32 1.03
CA CYS A 41 -11.01 -3.17 0.62
C CYS A 41 -12.33 -2.38 0.42
N VAL A 42 -12.48 -1.21 1.03
CA VAL A 42 -13.72 -0.40 0.97
C VAL A 42 -13.58 0.82 0.06
N CYS A 43 -13.04 1.93 0.58
CA CYS A 43 -13.18 3.26 -0.04
C CYS A 43 -11.89 3.79 -0.68
N SER A 44 -10.74 3.18 -0.37
CA SER A 44 -9.45 3.67 -0.87
C SER A 44 -9.04 3.08 -2.21
N VAL A 45 -8.21 3.79 -2.97
CA VAL A 45 -7.62 3.36 -4.24
C VAL A 45 -6.27 2.67 -4.05
N GLY A 46 -5.93 2.24 -2.83
CA GLY A 46 -4.79 1.40 -2.53
C GLY A 46 -3.78 2.03 -1.57
N LEU A 47 -2.61 1.41 -1.47
CA LEU A 47 -1.51 1.84 -0.60
C LEU A 47 -0.71 2.95 -1.26
N ASP A 48 -0.52 4.08 -0.56
CA ASP A 48 0.07 5.26 -1.18
C ASP A 48 1.10 5.96 -0.27
N MET A 49 2.21 6.41 -0.86
CA MET A 49 3.30 7.09 -0.15
C MET A 49 3.72 6.44 1.17
N ILE A 50 3.86 5.11 1.17
CA ILE A 50 4.25 4.36 2.37
C ILE A 50 5.76 4.11 2.32
N ALA A 51 6.53 4.79 3.18
CA ALA A 51 7.95 4.49 3.33
C ALA A 51 8.15 3.20 4.15
N ILE A 52 8.96 2.27 3.66
CA ILE A 52 9.26 0.98 4.31
C ILE A 52 10.77 0.78 4.46
N GLU A 53 11.18 -0.25 5.20
CA GLU A 53 12.61 -0.54 5.41
C GLU A 53 13.33 -0.75 4.08
N GLY A 54 14.52 -0.15 3.94
CA GLY A 54 15.26 -0.15 2.67
C GLY A 54 15.77 -1.51 2.21
N ASP A 55 15.86 -2.47 3.10
CA ASP A 55 16.26 -3.84 2.82
C ASP A 55 15.07 -4.82 2.75
N THR A 56 13.86 -4.29 2.63
CA THR A 56 12.68 -5.12 2.36
C THR A 56 12.90 -5.92 1.06
N PRO A 57 12.82 -7.27 1.10
CA PRO A 57 13.06 -8.09 -0.08
C PRO A 57 12.07 -7.79 -1.21
N ALA A 58 12.54 -7.84 -2.45
CA ALA A 58 11.68 -7.65 -3.63
C ALA A 58 10.48 -8.61 -3.65
N ALA A 59 10.65 -9.84 -3.15
CA ALA A 59 9.56 -10.81 -3.03
C ALA A 59 8.47 -10.35 -2.03
N THR A 60 8.85 -9.68 -0.95
CA THR A 60 7.90 -9.13 0.03
C THR A 60 7.14 -7.95 -0.57
N ILE A 61 7.82 -7.05 -1.29
CA ILE A 61 7.18 -5.96 -2.04
C ILE A 61 6.21 -6.51 -3.08
N ALA A 62 6.61 -7.53 -3.83
CA ALA A 62 5.74 -8.21 -4.79
C ALA A 62 4.54 -8.88 -4.11
N GLY A 63 4.70 -9.38 -2.88
CA GLY A 63 3.59 -9.88 -2.04
C GLY A 63 2.57 -8.79 -1.75
N ILE A 64 3.01 -7.63 -1.24
CA ILE A 64 2.15 -6.47 -0.96
C ILE A 64 1.38 -6.04 -2.22
N ILE A 65 2.05 -6.01 -3.37
CA ILE A 65 1.40 -5.69 -4.66
C ILE A 65 0.37 -6.76 -5.04
N ALA A 66 0.67 -8.04 -4.81
CA ALA A 66 -0.25 -9.14 -5.10
C ALA A 66 -1.50 -9.08 -4.23
N ASP A 67 -1.36 -8.73 -2.95
CA ASP A 67 -2.50 -8.60 -2.04
C ASP A 67 -3.43 -7.46 -2.46
N GLU A 68 -2.88 -6.27 -2.74
CA GLU A 68 -3.66 -5.13 -3.25
C GLU A 68 -4.28 -5.39 -4.63
N ALA A 69 -3.57 -6.12 -5.50
CA ALA A 69 -4.11 -6.54 -6.79
C ALA A 69 -5.27 -7.53 -6.61
N ALA A 70 -5.20 -8.43 -5.63
CA ALA A 70 -6.28 -9.37 -5.31
C ALA A 70 -7.51 -8.64 -4.74
N ILE A 71 -7.31 -7.68 -3.84
CA ILE A 71 -8.38 -6.82 -3.33
C ILE A 71 -9.08 -6.08 -4.48
N GLY A 72 -8.30 -5.48 -5.38
CA GLY A 72 -8.82 -4.78 -6.56
C GLY A 72 -9.61 -5.70 -7.48
N MET A 73 -9.01 -6.83 -7.86
CA MET A 73 -9.59 -7.83 -8.75
C MET A 73 -10.89 -8.43 -8.20
N VAL A 74 -10.90 -8.86 -6.93
CA VAL A 74 -12.07 -9.50 -6.31
C VAL A 74 -13.21 -8.51 -6.10
N ASN A 75 -12.91 -7.25 -5.75
CA ASN A 75 -13.93 -6.23 -5.51
C ASN A 75 -14.31 -5.42 -6.75
N ASN A 76 -13.71 -5.70 -7.92
CA ASN A 76 -13.91 -4.92 -9.15
C ASN A 76 -13.69 -3.43 -8.90
N LYS A 77 -12.57 -3.11 -8.26
CA LYS A 77 -12.15 -1.75 -7.95
C LYS A 77 -10.73 -1.53 -8.42
N THR A 78 -10.42 -0.28 -8.74
CA THR A 78 -9.05 0.12 -9.05
C THR A 78 -8.28 0.26 -7.75
N THR A 79 -7.19 -0.50 -7.62
CA THR A 79 -6.19 -0.37 -6.56
C THR A 79 -4.83 0.00 -7.16
N ALA A 80 -3.98 0.61 -6.35
CA ALA A 80 -2.62 0.99 -6.70
C ALA A 80 -1.71 0.76 -5.48
N VAL A 81 -0.42 0.61 -5.74
CA VAL A 81 0.59 0.47 -4.68
C VAL A 81 1.74 1.41 -4.97
N ARG A 82 1.99 2.34 -4.05
CA ARG A 82 3.18 3.19 -3.98
C ARG A 82 3.83 3.00 -2.62
N VAL A 83 4.61 1.93 -2.50
CA VAL A 83 5.53 1.69 -1.37
C VAL A 83 6.94 2.15 -1.77
N ILE A 84 7.67 2.73 -0.81
CA ILE A 84 8.96 3.36 -1.04
C ILE A 84 9.97 2.72 -0.08
N PRO A 85 10.74 1.71 -0.50
CA PRO A 85 11.87 1.21 0.27
C PRO A 85 12.93 2.31 0.37
N VAL A 86 13.28 2.73 1.58
CA VAL A 86 14.23 3.82 1.79
C VAL A 86 15.62 3.27 2.14
N PRO A 87 16.61 3.34 1.23
CA PRO A 87 17.92 2.71 1.44
C PRO A 87 18.59 3.16 2.75
N GLY A 88 19.11 2.19 3.50
CA GLY A 88 19.82 2.44 4.76
C GLY A 88 18.93 2.83 5.94
N LYS A 89 17.60 2.90 5.77
CA LYS A 89 16.66 3.27 6.82
C LYS A 89 15.90 2.08 7.41
N LYS A 90 15.62 2.17 8.70
CA LYS A 90 14.95 1.16 9.54
C LYS A 90 13.77 1.75 10.31
N VAL A 91 12.93 0.86 10.85
CA VAL A 91 11.81 1.22 11.73
C VAL A 91 12.32 2.07 12.90
N GLY A 92 11.59 3.14 13.21
CA GLY A 92 11.99 4.16 14.19
C GLY A 92 12.70 5.36 13.57
N GLU A 93 13.12 5.28 12.32
CA GLU A 93 13.57 6.43 11.52
C GLU A 93 12.43 6.97 10.65
N GLY A 94 12.72 8.01 9.87
CA GLY A 94 11.84 8.53 8.83
C GLY A 94 12.61 9.15 7.68
N VAL A 95 11.84 9.58 6.68
CA VAL A 95 12.32 10.21 5.45
C VAL A 95 11.51 11.46 5.14
N SER A 96 12.17 12.53 4.73
CA SER A 96 11.51 13.72 4.21
C SER A 96 11.63 13.72 2.69
N PHE A 97 10.49 13.72 2.00
CA PHE A 97 10.42 13.86 0.54
C PHE A 97 10.35 15.33 0.12
N GLY A 98 9.99 16.22 1.04
CA GLY A 98 9.90 17.65 0.83
C GLY A 98 8.67 18.07 0.01
N GLY A 99 8.41 19.38 -0.01
CA GLY A 99 7.28 19.96 -0.74
C GLY A 99 5.95 19.32 -0.35
N LEU A 100 5.15 18.96 -1.35
CA LEU A 100 3.83 18.35 -1.16
C LEU A 100 3.90 16.87 -0.73
N LEU A 101 5.03 16.20 -0.92
CA LEU A 101 5.19 14.78 -0.58
C LEU A 101 5.54 14.55 0.89
N GLY A 102 5.81 15.62 1.64
CA GLY A 102 5.88 15.62 3.11
C GLY A 102 6.97 14.75 3.71
N TYR A 103 6.63 14.11 4.83
CA TYR A 103 7.51 13.29 5.67
C TYR A 103 6.83 11.96 5.99
N SER A 104 7.57 10.87 5.95
CA SER A 104 7.04 9.55 6.27
C SER A 104 7.91 8.85 7.33
N PRO A 105 7.34 8.34 8.43
CA PRO A 105 8.04 7.39 9.27
C PRO A 105 8.25 6.08 8.51
N ILE A 106 9.33 5.35 8.80
CA ILE A 106 9.53 4.02 8.23
C ILE A 106 8.52 3.05 8.85
N VAL A 107 7.54 2.64 8.04
CA VAL A 107 6.48 1.71 8.43
C VAL A 107 7.06 0.30 8.48
N PRO A 108 6.87 -0.44 9.57
CA PRO A 108 7.36 -1.81 9.66
C PRO A 108 6.64 -2.73 8.68
N VAL A 109 7.40 -3.53 7.93
CA VAL A 109 6.88 -4.62 7.11
C VAL A 109 7.13 -5.96 7.78
N ARG A 110 6.13 -6.85 7.78
CA ARG A 110 6.31 -8.18 8.35
C ARG A 110 7.35 -8.98 7.57
N SER A 111 8.40 -9.38 8.28
CA SER A 111 9.57 -10.07 7.73
C SER A 111 9.85 -11.44 8.37
N ALA A 112 9.02 -11.88 9.32
CA ALA A 112 9.15 -13.17 9.98
C ALA A 112 9.01 -14.37 9.02
N PHE A 113 8.29 -14.18 7.91
CA PHE A 113 8.07 -15.18 6.87
C PHE A 113 8.39 -14.59 5.49
N SER A 114 8.79 -15.45 4.55
CA SER A 114 9.18 -15.02 3.21
C SER A 114 8.07 -15.27 2.19
N SER A 115 7.81 -14.27 1.36
CA SER A 115 6.94 -14.38 0.18
C SER A 115 7.62 -15.02 -1.04
N ALA A 116 8.91 -15.36 -0.96
CA ALA A 116 9.70 -15.84 -2.10
C ALA A 116 9.09 -17.08 -2.77
N ALA A 117 8.65 -18.07 -2.00
CA ALA A 117 8.05 -19.29 -2.53
C ALA A 117 6.73 -19.02 -3.27
N PHE A 118 5.94 -18.04 -2.82
CA PHE A 118 4.69 -17.65 -3.47
C PHE A 118 4.97 -16.93 -4.79
N ILE A 119 5.84 -15.91 -4.77
CA ILE A 119 6.18 -15.10 -5.95
C ILE A 119 6.89 -15.94 -7.02
N ALA A 120 7.75 -16.88 -6.61
CA ALA A 120 8.46 -17.78 -7.54
C ALA A 120 7.53 -18.73 -8.31
N ARG A 121 6.26 -18.93 -7.89
CA ARG A 121 5.31 -19.75 -8.65
C ARG A 121 5.06 -19.20 -10.05
N GLY A 122 5.14 -17.88 -10.22
CA GLY A 122 4.88 -17.21 -11.49
C GLY A 122 3.51 -17.55 -12.08
N GLY A 123 3.37 -17.37 -13.40
CA GLY A 123 2.15 -17.72 -14.13
C GLY A 123 1.09 -16.61 -14.10
N ARG A 124 -0.19 -17.00 -14.11
CA ARG A 124 -1.35 -16.10 -14.15
C ARG A 124 -2.35 -16.50 -13.08
N ILE A 125 -2.80 -15.54 -12.28
CA ILE A 125 -3.93 -15.74 -11.38
C ILE A 125 -5.20 -15.65 -12.26
N PRO A 126 -6.05 -16.70 -12.29
CA PRO A 126 -7.26 -16.68 -13.10
C PRO A 126 -8.23 -15.60 -12.61
N ALA A 127 -9.09 -15.13 -13.51
CA ALA A 127 -10.15 -14.22 -13.15
C ALA A 127 -11.05 -14.86 -12.07
N PRO A 128 -11.58 -14.08 -11.12
CA PRO A 128 -12.44 -14.61 -10.08
C PRO A 128 -13.72 -15.14 -10.72
N THR A 129 -14.16 -16.33 -10.32
CA THR A 129 -15.43 -16.91 -10.77
C THR A 129 -16.59 -16.15 -10.12
N ARG A 130 -16.91 -14.98 -10.67
CA ARG A 130 -18.16 -14.28 -10.36
C ARG A 130 -19.29 -15.00 -11.08
N SER A 131 -19.81 -16.04 -10.43
CA SER A 131 -21.15 -16.55 -10.69
C SER A 131 -22.14 -15.39 -10.56
N LEU A 132 -22.72 -14.95 -11.69
CA LEU A 132 -24.02 -14.25 -11.79
C LEU A 132 -24.35 -13.29 -10.64
N THR A 133 -23.78 -12.09 -10.65
CA THR A 133 -24.49 -10.92 -10.11
C THR A 133 -25.23 -10.27 -11.28
N ASN A 134 -26.40 -10.84 -11.60
CA ASN A 134 -27.50 -10.16 -12.29
C ASN A 134 -28.42 -9.55 -11.24
#